data_AF-R5KGD0-F1
#
_entry.id   AF-R5KGD0-F1
#
_cell.length_a   1.000
_cell.length_b   1.000
_cell.length_c   1.000
_cell.angle_alpha   90.00
_cell.angle_beta   90.00
_cell.angle_gamma   90.00
#
_symmetry.space_group_name_H-M   'P 1'
#
loop_
_entity.id
_entity.type
_entity.pdbx_description
1 polymer ?
#
loop_
_entity_poly.entity_id
_entity_poly.type
_entity_poly.pdbx_seq_one_letter_code
_entity_poly.pdbx_strand_id
1 'polypeptide(L)'
;MKKFTSLTAIFMMAMMAFTFTSCTDDDDIADTLWGVWEGDMHVWSEWNGQYYEAHESVIQFDRDPDYYATGTGYWVDYYSGAPWDYFASHITWSVENGNIRIYSYEDDTNYYIFDYSLSNNYFTGTIESEWGDPMNFRLVKTVAPNWNDFEWGWDSWDDYYDPWYSSKGTRNGDNEKTRPTRHIGAKPDTNK
;
A
#
# COMPACT_ATOMS: atom_id res chain seq x y z
N MET A 1 -13.16 49.24 6.72
CA MET A 1 -12.41 48.03 7.11
C MET A 1 -13.44 47.02 7.61
N LYS A 2 -13.60 45.79 7.14
CA LYS A 2 -12.83 44.91 6.23
C LYS A 2 -13.81 44.08 5.40
N LYS A 3 -13.39 43.77 4.17
CA LYS A 3 -14.08 42.99 3.15
C LYS A 3 -13.99 41.50 3.52
N PHE A 4 -15.12 40.79 3.62
CA PHE A 4 -15.17 39.33 3.81
C PHE A 4 -15.70 38.57 2.58
N THR A 5 -15.84 39.25 1.44
CA THR A 5 -16.30 38.67 0.18
C THR A 5 -15.13 38.46 -0.78
N SER A 6 -14.24 37.49 -0.53
CA SER A 6 -13.21 37.13 -1.53
C SER A 6 -12.36 35.87 -1.28
N LEU A 7 -12.86 34.83 -0.61
CA LEU A 7 -12.07 33.58 -0.43
C LEU A 7 -12.77 32.30 -0.89
N THR A 8 -14.10 32.22 -0.85
CA THR A 8 -14.82 30.98 -1.23
C THR A 8 -15.00 30.80 -2.74
N ALA A 9 -14.90 31.86 -3.54
CA ALA A 9 -15.09 31.78 -5.01
C ALA A 9 -13.83 31.37 -5.79
N ILE A 10 -12.64 31.48 -5.18
CA ILE A 10 -11.36 31.15 -5.84
C ILE A 10 -11.06 29.64 -5.77
N PHE A 11 -11.55 28.94 -4.73
CA PHE A 11 -11.37 27.49 -4.61
C PHE A 11 -12.23 26.67 -5.59
N MET A 12 -13.39 27.17 -6.04
CA MET A 12 -14.22 26.45 -7.00
C MET A 12 -13.78 26.64 -8.46
N MET A 13 -12.98 27.66 -8.78
CA MET A 13 -12.56 27.94 -10.16
C MET A 13 -11.24 27.25 -10.55
N ALA A 14 -10.47 26.75 -9.58
CA ALA A 14 -9.24 25.99 -9.81
C ALA A 14 -9.49 24.50 -10.15
N MET A 15 -10.69 23.97 -9.89
CA MET A 15 -11.04 22.56 -10.18
C MET A 15 -11.55 22.34 -11.62
N MET A 16 -11.66 23.37 -12.46
CA MET A 16 -12.22 23.27 -13.81
C MET A 16 -11.16 23.23 -14.94
N ALA A 17 -9.88 23.07 -14.63
CA ALA A 17 -8.81 23.05 -15.64
C ALA A 17 -8.35 21.64 -16.08
N PHE A 18 -8.83 20.56 -15.47
CA PHE A 18 -8.43 19.19 -15.84
C PHE A 18 -9.38 18.53 -16.84
N THR A 19 -9.84 19.26 -17.85
CA THR A 19 -10.62 18.64 -18.91
C THR A 19 -9.79 18.53 -20.19
N PHE A 20 -9.47 17.27 -20.52
CA PHE A 20 -9.10 16.73 -21.85
C PHE A 20 -7.62 16.54 -22.23
N THR A 21 -6.88 15.68 -21.50
CA THR A 21 -5.81 14.76 -22.01
C THR A 21 -5.57 13.51 -21.14
N SER A 22 -6.41 13.24 -20.12
CA SER A 22 -6.04 12.28 -19.07
C SER A 22 -5.77 10.85 -19.55
N CYS A 23 -6.41 10.35 -20.61
CA CYS A 23 -6.11 8.99 -21.08
C CYS A 23 -4.66 8.84 -21.56
N THR A 24 -4.12 9.81 -22.30
CA THR A 24 -2.72 9.73 -22.76
C THR A 24 -1.75 9.97 -21.62
N ASP A 25 -2.08 10.87 -20.69
CA ASP A 25 -1.23 11.18 -19.55
C ASP A 25 -1.21 10.00 -18.55
N ASP A 26 -2.36 9.35 -18.31
CA ASP A 26 -2.50 8.19 -17.43
C ASP A 26 -1.79 6.96 -18.02
N ASP A 27 -1.85 6.77 -19.35
CA ASP A 27 -1.12 5.69 -20.05
C ASP A 27 0.42 5.90 -19.97
N ASP A 28 0.91 7.14 -20.11
CA ASP A 28 2.33 7.47 -20.00
C ASP A 28 2.86 7.27 -18.56
N ILE A 29 2.04 7.62 -17.56
CA ILE A 29 2.31 7.32 -16.15
C ILE A 29 2.43 5.80 -15.98
N ALA A 30 1.46 5.04 -16.49
CA ALA A 30 1.41 3.60 -16.34
C ALA A 30 2.59 2.89 -17.02
N ASP A 31 3.04 3.38 -18.19
CA ASP A 31 4.24 2.86 -18.86
C ASP A 31 5.52 3.06 -18.01
N THR A 32 5.62 4.20 -17.33
CA THR A 32 6.75 4.45 -16.42
C THR A 32 6.65 3.63 -15.13
N LEU A 33 5.42 3.44 -14.62
CA LEU A 33 5.11 2.73 -13.39
C LEU A 33 5.39 1.24 -13.51
N TRP A 34 5.21 0.68 -14.71
CA TRP A 34 5.45 -0.72 -15.01
C TRP A 34 6.83 -1.20 -14.54
N GLY A 35 6.83 -2.30 -13.79
CA GLY A 35 8.04 -2.93 -13.26
C GLY A 35 7.98 -3.12 -11.75
N VAL A 36 9.15 -3.33 -11.14
CA VAL A 36 9.29 -3.64 -9.72
C VAL A 36 10.01 -2.52 -9.00
N TRP A 37 9.51 -2.18 -7.82
CA TRP A 37 9.96 -1.07 -6.99
C TRP A 37 10.19 -1.54 -5.57
N GLU A 38 11.27 -1.06 -4.95
CA GLU A 38 11.70 -1.47 -3.63
C GLU A 38 12.07 -0.26 -2.78
N GLY A 39 11.68 -0.27 -1.51
CA GLY A 39 12.00 0.77 -0.54
C GLY A 39 11.03 0.79 0.63
N ASP A 40 11.07 1.86 1.41
CA ASP A 40 10.22 2.03 2.59
C ASP A 40 8.87 2.66 2.21
N MET A 41 7.79 1.94 2.48
CA MET A 41 6.39 2.38 2.29
C MET A 41 5.71 2.80 3.59
N HIS A 42 6.46 2.86 4.71
CA HIS A 42 5.96 3.17 6.04
C HIS A 42 4.81 2.26 6.47
N VAL A 43 4.99 0.97 6.20
CA VAL A 43 4.04 -0.08 6.53
C VAL A 43 4.26 -0.59 7.96
N TRP A 44 3.18 -0.77 8.69
CA TRP A 44 3.18 -1.50 9.95
C TRP A 44 1.96 -2.40 10.08
N SER A 45 2.04 -3.38 10.99
CA SER A 45 0.94 -4.27 11.31
C SER A 45 0.71 -4.40 12.81
N GLU A 46 -0.55 -4.51 13.21
CA GLU A 46 -0.95 -4.86 14.58
C GLU A 46 -1.26 -6.36 14.67
N TRP A 47 -0.65 -7.06 15.61
CA TRP A 47 -0.98 -8.45 15.92
C TRP A 47 -0.81 -8.75 17.40
N ASN A 48 -1.82 -9.38 18.01
CA ASN A 48 -1.86 -9.70 19.44
C ASN A 48 -1.54 -8.50 20.35
N GLY A 49 -2.04 -7.31 19.99
CA GLY A 49 -1.81 -6.06 20.72
C GLY A 49 -0.36 -5.57 20.70
N GLN A 50 0.45 -6.05 19.76
CA GLN A 50 1.78 -5.57 19.46
C GLN A 50 1.81 -4.98 18.05
N TYR A 51 2.70 -4.02 17.83
CA TYR A 51 2.87 -3.36 16.54
C TYR A 51 4.24 -3.68 15.97
N TYR A 52 4.27 -4.08 14.69
CA TYR A 52 5.47 -4.47 13.97
C TYR A 52 5.61 -3.58 12.74
N GLU A 53 6.80 -3.07 12.48
CA GLU A 53 7.08 -2.17 11.36
C GLU A 53 7.83 -2.96 10.29
N ALA A 54 7.41 -2.79 9.04
CA ALA A 54 8.14 -3.31 7.91
C ALA A 54 9.40 -2.46 7.71
N HIS A 55 10.53 -3.10 7.40
CA HIS A 55 11.78 -2.39 7.12
C HIS A 55 11.99 -2.16 5.62
N GLU A 56 11.25 -2.88 4.78
CA GLU A 56 11.34 -2.82 3.33
C GLU A 56 10.04 -3.34 2.71
N SER A 57 9.65 -2.76 1.59
CA SER A 57 8.53 -3.17 0.76
C SER A 57 9.00 -3.37 -0.68
N VAL A 58 8.50 -4.41 -1.34
CA VAL A 58 8.69 -4.66 -2.77
C VAL A 58 7.33 -4.74 -3.43
N ILE A 59 7.11 -3.90 -4.44
CA ILE A 59 5.85 -3.83 -5.19
C ILE A 59 6.12 -3.94 -6.70
N GLN A 60 5.36 -4.81 -7.36
CA GLN A 60 5.36 -4.98 -8.81
C GLN A 60 4.04 -4.50 -9.39
N PHE A 61 4.14 -3.65 -10.40
CA PHE A 61 3.01 -3.21 -11.22
C PHE A 61 3.13 -3.88 -12.59
N ASP A 62 2.31 -4.89 -12.86
CA ASP A 62 2.19 -5.53 -14.17
C ASP A 62 1.04 -4.88 -14.95
N ARG A 63 1.34 -4.41 -16.15
CA ARG A 63 0.36 -3.75 -17.00
C ARG A 63 -0.59 -4.74 -17.66
N ASP A 64 -1.87 -4.41 -17.70
CA ASP A 64 -2.84 -5.11 -18.54
C ASP A 64 -2.51 -4.87 -20.03
N PRO A 65 -2.37 -5.91 -20.86
CA PRO A 65 -2.01 -5.77 -22.28
C PRO A 65 -3.07 -5.04 -23.11
N ASP A 66 -4.33 -5.04 -22.66
CA ASP A 66 -5.47 -4.45 -23.34
C ASP A 66 -5.87 -3.09 -22.76
N TYR A 67 -5.47 -2.77 -21.53
CA TYR A 67 -5.82 -1.54 -20.79
C TYR A 67 -4.60 -0.91 -20.09
N TYR A 68 -3.94 0.02 -20.76
CA TYR A 68 -2.60 0.50 -20.38
C TYR A 68 -2.55 1.23 -19.02
N ALA A 69 -3.60 1.95 -18.63
CA ALA A 69 -3.72 2.61 -17.33
C ALA A 69 -4.18 1.71 -16.17
N THR A 70 -4.18 0.38 -16.33
CA THR A 70 -4.59 -0.57 -15.29
C THR A 70 -3.73 -1.83 -15.31
N GLY A 71 -3.82 -2.62 -14.24
CA GLY A 71 -3.17 -3.92 -14.23
C GLY A 71 -3.27 -4.69 -12.94
N THR A 72 -2.44 -5.72 -12.85
CA THR A 72 -2.28 -6.59 -11.69
C THR A 72 -0.89 -6.41 -11.09
N GLY A 73 -0.60 -7.11 -10.01
CA GLY A 73 0.73 -7.07 -9.44
C GLY A 73 0.84 -7.79 -8.11
N TYR A 74 1.94 -7.51 -7.44
CA TYR A 74 2.28 -8.10 -6.15
C TYR A 74 2.85 -7.03 -5.22
N TRP A 75 2.56 -7.14 -3.93
CA TRP A 75 3.13 -6.26 -2.90
C TRP A 75 3.50 -7.07 -1.66
N VAL A 76 4.78 -7.10 -1.35
CA VAL A 76 5.36 -7.75 -0.18
C VAL A 76 5.99 -6.73 0.75
N ASP A 77 5.79 -6.88 2.05
CA ASP A 77 6.49 -6.13 3.09
C ASP A 77 7.29 -7.08 3.98
N TYR A 78 8.54 -6.73 4.25
CA TYR A 78 9.45 -7.52 5.07
C TYR A 78 9.53 -6.95 6.48
N TYR A 79 9.42 -7.82 7.48
CA TYR A 79 9.42 -7.44 8.89
C TYR A 79 10.68 -7.95 9.59
N SER A 80 11.12 -7.19 10.59
CA SER A 80 12.18 -7.61 11.51
C SER A 80 11.60 -7.64 12.92
N GLY A 81 11.63 -8.79 13.58
CA GLY A 81 11.15 -8.93 14.96
C GLY A 81 9.64 -9.13 15.10
N ALA A 82 8.92 -9.30 13.99
CA ALA A 82 7.61 -9.94 14.00
C ALA A 82 7.76 -11.46 14.09
N PRO A 83 6.73 -12.19 14.55
CA PRO A 83 6.67 -13.65 14.44
C PRO A 83 6.71 -14.20 13.01
N TRP A 84 6.62 -13.33 12.00
CA TRP A 84 6.65 -13.67 10.57
C TRP A 84 7.72 -12.84 9.87
N ASP A 85 8.23 -13.35 8.75
CA ASP A 85 9.28 -12.68 7.98
C ASP A 85 8.73 -11.64 6.98
N TYR A 86 7.54 -11.89 6.44
CA TYR A 86 6.91 -11.01 5.45
C TYR A 86 5.38 -11.10 5.47
N PHE A 87 4.75 -10.12 4.85
CA PHE A 87 3.35 -10.16 4.45
C PHE A 87 3.26 -9.92 2.94
N ALA A 88 2.58 -10.81 2.21
CA ALA A 88 2.49 -10.77 0.75
C ALA A 88 1.04 -10.68 0.28
N SER A 89 0.81 -9.82 -0.71
CA SER A 89 -0.51 -9.62 -1.29
C SER A 89 -0.47 -9.52 -2.81
N HIS A 90 -1.47 -10.10 -3.46
CA HIS A 90 -1.84 -9.77 -4.82
C HIS A 90 -2.49 -8.38 -4.86
N ILE A 91 -2.22 -7.63 -5.92
CA ILE A 91 -2.85 -6.33 -6.12
C ILE A 91 -3.50 -6.20 -7.50
N THR A 92 -4.49 -5.32 -7.57
CA THR A 92 -4.85 -4.62 -8.82
C THR A 92 -4.53 -3.16 -8.68
N TRP A 93 -4.27 -2.50 -9.79
CA TRP A 93 -3.98 -1.07 -9.79
C TRP A 93 -4.61 -0.37 -10.99
N SER A 94 -4.87 0.93 -10.82
CA SER A 94 -5.30 1.83 -11.89
C SER A 94 -4.65 3.19 -11.74
N VAL A 95 -4.42 3.87 -12.87
CA VAL A 95 -4.12 5.29 -12.93
C VAL A 95 -5.37 6.01 -13.37
N GLU A 96 -5.88 6.91 -12.52
CA GLU A 96 -7.11 7.65 -12.78
C GLU A 96 -6.88 9.13 -12.44
N ASN A 97 -6.94 10.00 -13.45
CA ASN A 97 -6.72 11.44 -13.31
C ASN A 97 -5.35 11.75 -12.66
N GLY A 98 -4.31 11.04 -13.08
CA GLY A 98 -2.95 11.19 -12.56
C GLY A 98 -2.71 10.60 -11.17
N ASN A 99 -3.69 9.98 -10.52
CA ASN A 99 -3.50 9.32 -9.22
C ASN A 99 -3.45 7.81 -9.41
N ILE A 100 -2.65 7.12 -8.61
CA ILE A 100 -2.54 5.66 -8.65
C ILE A 100 -3.39 5.10 -7.51
N ARG A 101 -4.34 4.24 -7.85
CA ARG A 101 -5.11 3.45 -6.89
C ARG A 101 -4.59 2.02 -6.91
N ILE A 102 -4.43 1.43 -5.73
CA ILE A 102 -4.03 0.03 -5.53
C ILE A 102 -5.09 -0.63 -4.66
N TYR A 103 -5.65 -1.74 -5.12
CA TYR A 103 -6.46 -2.61 -4.29
C TYR A 103 -5.66 -3.86 -3.93
N SER A 104 -5.54 -4.13 -2.63
CA SER A 104 -4.82 -5.26 -2.05
C SER A 104 -5.82 -6.33 -1.65
N TYR A 105 -5.71 -7.53 -2.22
CA TYR A 105 -6.71 -8.60 -2.02
C TYR A 105 -6.66 -9.19 -0.62
N GLU A 106 -5.46 -9.39 -0.09
CA GLU A 106 -5.22 -10.01 1.22
C GLU A 106 -5.47 -9.05 2.38
N ASP A 107 -5.41 -7.73 2.12
CA ASP A 107 -5.81 -6.68 3.07
C ASP A 107 -7.30 -6.31 2.95
N ASP A 108 -7.94 -6.66 1.82
CA ASP A 108 -9.28 -6.17 1.42
C ASP A 108 -9.43 -4.65 1.54
N THR A 109 -8.43 -3.90 1.06
CA THR A 109 -8.42 -2.44 1.20
C THR A 109 -7.77 -1.71 0.02
N ASN A 110 -8.02 -0.41 -0.04
CA ASN A 110 -7.48 0.47 -1.07
C ASN A 110 -6.38 1.37 -0.51
N TYR A 111 -5.35 1.52 -1.32
CA TYR A 111 -4.28 2.48 -1.14
C TYR A 111 -4.27 3.45 -2.30
N TYR A 112 -3.92 4.70 -2.01
CA TYR A 112 -3.87 5.77 -3.01
C TYR A 112 -2.51 6.43 -2.97
N ILE A 113 -1.93 6.63 -4.15
CA ILE A 113 -0.67 7.34 -4.33
C ILE A 113 -0.92 8.59 -5.18
N PHE A 114 -0.45 9.72 -4.65
CA PHE A 114 -0.62 11.04 -5.24
C PHE A 114 0.62 11.92 -4.97
N ASP A 115 0.65 13.10 -5.59
CA ASP A 115 1.76 14.06 -5.49
C ASP A 115 3.15 13.40 -5.71
N TYR A 116 3.22 12.50 -6.69
CA TYR A 116 4.42 11.71 -6.94
C TYR A 116 5.29 12.25 -8.07
N SER A 117 6.55 11.84 -8.05
CA SER A 117 7.50 11.92 -9.15
C SER A 117 7.92 10.50 -9.51
N LEU A 118 7.81 10.20 -10.80
CA LEU A 118 8.08 8.88 -11.36
C LEU A 118 9.10 9.03 -12.48
N SER A 119 10.11 8.16 -12.47
CA SER A 119 11.21 8.14 -13.43
C SER A 119 11.69 6.72 -13.61
N ASN A 120 12.54 6.43 -14.59
CA ASN A 120 13.05 5.08 -14.81
C ASN A 120 13.76 4.41 -13.62
N ASN A 121 14.17 5.17 -12.59
CA ASN A 121 14.93 4.63 -11.46
C ASN A 121 14.31 4.93 -10.09
N TYR A 122 13.45 5.94 -9.99
CA TYR A 122 12.89 6.38 -8.72
C TYR A 122 11.40 6.64 -8.84
N PHE A 123 10.69 6.21 -7.80
CA PHE A 123 9.29 6.49 -7.58
C PHE A 123 9.15 7.06 -6.17
N THR A 124 8.77 8.32 -6.08
CA THR A 124 8.59 9.02 -4.79
C THR A 124 7.23 9.66 -4.78
N GLY A 125 6.49 9.63 -3.68
CA GLY A 125 5.19 10.27 -3.60
C GLY A 125 4.61 10.19 -2.21
N THR A 126 3.33 10.51 -2.10
CA THR A 126 2.56 10.28 -0.88
C THR A 126 1.70 9.05 -1.05
N ILE A 127 1.72 8.13 -0.10
CA ILE A 127 0.78 7.02 0.00
C ILE A 127 -0.19 7.27 1.16
N GLU A 128 -1.47 6.99 0.92
CA GLU A 128 -2.51 6.94 1.94
C GLU A 128 -3.29 5.62 1.87
N SER A 129 -3.96 5.28 2.96
CA SER A 129 -4.90 4.17 3.04
C SER A 129 -6.17 4.62 3.76
N GLU A 130 -7.16 3.74 3.89
CA GLU A 130 -8.36 4.02 4.69
C GLU A 130 -8.05 4.41 6.15
N TRP A 131 -6.90 3.97 6.66
CA TRP A 131 -6.49 4.17 8.05
C TRP A 131 -5.06 4.71 8.14
N GLY A 132 -4.85 5.72 8.99
CA GLY A 132 -3.54 6.31 9.25
C GLY A 132 -3.29 7.63 8.54
N ASP A 133 -2.11 8.20 8.77
CA ASP A 133 -1.69 9.45 8.17
C ASP A 133 -0.99 9.19 6.82
N PRO A 134 -1.21 10.03 5.78
CA PRO A 134 -0.48 9.91 4.52
C PRO A 134 1.03 10.05 4.73
N MET A 135 1.80 9.15 4.12
CA MET A 135 3.26 9.10 4.29
C MET A 135 3.98 9.32 2.98
N ASN A 136 5.12 10.03 3.04
CA ASN A 136 5.99 10.18 1.88
C ASN A 136 6.87 8.94 1.75
N PHE A 137 6.86 8.30 0.59
CA PHE A 137 7.70 7.15 0.31
C PHE A 137 8.79 7.47 -0.71
N ARG A 138 9.79 6.60 -0.77
CA ARG A 138 10.78 6.57 -1.85
C ARG A 138 11.12 5.14 -2.20
N LEU A 139 10.80 4.75 -3.42
CA LEU A 139 11.18 3.48 -4.00
C LEU A 139 12.23 3.65 -5.10
N VAL A 140 13.02 2.61 -5.30
CA VAL A 140 14.00 2.45 -6.37
C VAL A 140 13.55 1.32 -7.27
N LYS A 141 13.75 1.47 -8.59
CA LYS A 141 13.42 0.40 -9.53
C LYS A 141 14.38 -0.78 -9.32
N THR A 142 13.83 -1.96 -9.12
CA THR A 142 14.57 -3.19 -8.79
C THR A 142 14.20 -4.34 -9.74
N VAL A 143 14.67 -5.54 -9.44
CA VAL A 143 14.37 -6.78 -10.17
C VAL A 143 13.32 -7.57 -9.40
N ALA A 144 12.39 -8.21 -10.13
CA ALA A 144 11.40 -9.10 -9.53
C ALA A 144 12.07 -10.21 -8.70
N PRO A 145 11.66 -10.44 -7.45
CA PRO A 145 11.94 -11.71 -6.78
C PRO A 145 11.19 -12.84 -7.49
N ASN A 146 11.47 -14.09 -7.11
CA ASN A 146 10.67 -15.21 -7.55
C ASN A 146 9.34 -15.21 -6.77
N TRP A 147 8.28 -14.70 -7.38
CA TRP A 147 6.97 -14.59 -6.75
C TRP A 147 6.39 -15.93 -6.26
N ASN A 148 6.86 -17.06 -6.78
CA ASN A 148 6.44 -18.38 -6.31
C ASN A 148 7.05 -18.77 -4.95
N ASP A 149 8.02 -18.01 -4.44
CA ASP A 149 8.63 -18.25 -3.13
C ASP A 149 7.81 -17.64 -1.97
N PHE A 150 6.77 -16.87 -2.30
CA PHE A 150 5.88 -16.27 -1.32
C PHE A 150 4.62 -17.12 -1.13
N GLU A 151 4.25 -17.26 0.13
CA GLU A 151 2.92 -17.69 0.52
C GLU A 151 2.03 -16.45 0.56
N TRP A 152 0.91 -16.52 -0.16
CA TRP A 152 0.05 -15.37 -0.37
C TRP A 152 -0.94 -15.25 0.76
N GLY A 153 -0.95 -14.09 1.41
CA GLY A 153 -1.82 -13.81 2.52
C GLY A 153 -1.63 -14.78 3.69
N TRP A 154 -2.74 -15.31 4.18
CA TRP A 154 -2.83 -15.95 5.49
C TRP A 154 -2.80 -17.48 5.43
N ASP A 155 -2.76 -18.10 4.25
CA ASP A 155 -2.75 -19.57 4.13
C ASP A 155 -1.46 -20.18 4.74
N SER A 156 -0.38 -19.39 4.80
CA SER A 156 0.89 -19.63 5.51
C SER A 156 0.76 -19.78 7.03
N TRP A 157 -0.16 -19.02 7.62
CA TRP A 157 -0.18 -18.74 9.05
C TRP A 157 -0.81 -19.84 9.89
N ASP A 158 -1.54 -20.76 9.27
CA ASP A 158 -2.15 -21.90 9.95
C ASP A 158 -1.10 -22.88 10.51
N ASP A 159 0.12 -22.86 9.98
CA ASP A 159 1.25 -23.69 10.43
C ASP A 159 2.20 -22.98 11.41
N TYR A 160 2.09 -21.64 11.57
CA TYR A 160 2.91 -20.86 12.51
C TYR A 160 2.38 -20.97 13.95
N TYR A 161 2.45 -22.17 14.50
CA TYR A 161 2.15 -22.43 15.91
C TYR A 161 3.33 -21.98 16.78
N ASP A 162 3.35 -20.72 17.24
CA ASP A 162 4.30 -20.29 18.27
C ASP A 162 3.93 -20.95 19.63
N PRO A 163 4.73 -21.90 20.15
CA PRO A 163 4.43 -22.59 21.40
C PRO A 163 4.50 -21.67 22.62
N TRP A 164 5.16 -20.50 22.52
CA TRP A 164 5.34 -19.55 23.62
C TRP A 164 4.14 -18.63 23.82
N TYR A 165 3.26 -18.53 22.82
CA TYR A 165 2.00 -17.78 22.88
C TYR A 165 0.77 -18.70 22.93
N SER A 166 0.93 -19.93 23.45
CA SER A 166 -0.23 -20.78 23.74
C SER A 166 -1.08 -20.09 24.81
N SER A 167 -2.25 -19.58 24.42
CA SER A 167 -3.29 -19.24 25.38
C SER A 167 -3.66 -20.54 26.11
N LYS A 168 -3.29 -20.62 27.39
CA LYS A 168 -3.80 -21.68 28.26
C LYS A 168 -5.32 -21.51 28.37
N GLY A 169 -6.08 -22.21 27.54
CA GLY A 169 -7.52 -22.26 27.74
C GLY A 169 -8.34 -22.68 26.53
N THR A 170 -8.92 -23.88 26.66
CA THR A 170 -10.22 -24.31 26.10
C THR A 170 -10.35 -24.48 24.59
N ARG A 171 -10.42 -25.77 24.19
CA ARG A 171 -11.14 -26.23 23.00
C ARG A 171 -12.62 -25.83 23.12
N ASN A 172 -13.01 -24.70 22.53
CA ASN A 172 -14.37 -24.45 22.07
C ASN A 172 -14.43 -23.12 21.29
N GLY A 173 -15.02 -23.17 20.09
CA GLY A 173 -15.76 -22.09 19.41
C GLY A 173 -15.11 -20.71 19.29
N ASP A 174 -14.87 -20.29 18.05
CA ASP A 174 -14.86 -18.88 17.64
C ASP A 174 -13.86 -17.96 18.36
N ASN A 175 -12.65 -18.43 18.60
CA ASN A 175 -11.53 -17.50 18.72
C ASN A 175 -11.28 -16.94 17.32
N GLU A 176 -11.84 -15.77 17.04
CA GLU A 176 -11.54 -14.96 15.86
C GLU A 176 -10.01 -14.85 15.78
N LYS A 177 -9.40 -15.59 14.85
CA LYS A 177 -7.95 -15.53 14.63
C LYS A 177 -7.65 -14.09 14.24
N THR A 178 -7.05 -13.33 15.15
CA THR A 178 -6.66 -11.94 14.89
C THR A 178 -5.54 -11.95 13.86
N ARG A 179 -5.86 -11.46 12.66
CA ARG A 179 -4.95 -11.35 11.53
C ARG A 179 -4.15 -10.05 11.69
N PRO A 180 -2.83 -10.05 11.41
CA PRO A 180 -2.12 -8.80 11.21
C PRO A 180 -2.81 -8.00 10.11
N THR A 181 -3.06 -6.71 10.32
CA THR A 181 -3.60 -5.84 9.27
C THR A 181 -2.51 -4.90 8.80
N ARG A 182 -2.31 -4.76 7.49
CA ARG A 182 -1.39 -3.77 6.93
C ARG A 182 -1.95 -2.37 7.12
N HIS A 183 -1.15 -1.48 7.69
CA HIS A 183 -1.46 -0.07 7.85
C HIS A 183 -0.33 0.78 7.27
N ILE A 184 -0.70 1.92 6.68
CA ILE A 184 0.24 2.96 6.26
C ILE A 184 0.23 4.04 7.33
N GLY A 185 1.41 4.50 7.74
CA GLY A 185 1.50 5.64 8.64
C GLY A 185 2.59 5.52 9.70
N ALA A 186 2.65 6.53 10.55
CA ALA A 186 3.40 6.41 11.79
C ALA A 186 2.83 5.28 12.65
N LYS A 187 3.71 4.35 13.04
CA LYS A 187 3.38 3.30 14.00
C LYS A 187 2.83 3.91 15.30
N PRO A 188 1.73 3.39 15.87
CA PRO A 188 1.19 3.89 17.14
C PRO A 188 2.19 3.77 18.30
N ASP A 189 2.30 4.83 19.12
CA ASP A 189 3.06 4.81 20.37
C ASP A 189 2.38 3.89 21.39
N THR A 190 3.04 2.79 21.76
CA THR A 190 2.56 1.85 22.79
C THR A 190 2.71 2.35 24.24
N ASN A 191 3.20 3.58 24.44
CA ASN A 191 3.54 4.16 25.75
C ASN A 191 2.57 5.26 26.23
N LYS A 192 1.26 5.13 25.99
CA LYS A 192 0.24 6.04 26.54
C LYS A 192 -0.60 5.41 27.65
#